data_AF-A0A150B269-F1
#
_entry.id   AF-A0A150B269-F1
#
_cell.length_a   1.000
_cell.length_b   1.000
_cell.length_c   1.000
_cell.angle_alpha   90.00
_cell.angle_beta   90.00
_cell.angle_gamma   90.00
#
_symmetry.space_group_name_H-M   'P 1'
#
loop_
_entity.id
_entity.type
_entity.pdbx_description
1 polymer ?
#
loop_
_entity_poly.entity_id
_entity_poly.type
_entity_poly.pdbx_seq_one_letter_code
_entity_poly.pdbx_strand_id
1 'polypeptide(L)'
;MIVTTAGRTNKEMTDYAKQVAAELNGSFVKRNDIPVHKLHEQYEQDVLVVGKNRLAIYPKGTEESFFFHPNSAMFRVKRLMRGEHDPFVQATQLESGMTVLDCTLGMASDSIVASYIVGESGKVTGLEGNEYMAYIMENGLKTWSSSVSEIDEAMQRIDVKQTEHYAFLKQCGDNSYDVVYLDPMVRP
;
A
#
# COMPACT_ATOMS: atom_id res chain seq x y z
N MET A 1 -14.08 0.47 -12.77
CA MET A 1 -12.71 -0.04 -13.02
C MET A 1 -12.82 -1.45 -13.58
N ILE A 2 -11.95 -1.78 -14.52
CA ILE A 2 -11.79 -3.17 -14.97
C ILE A 2 -10.58 -3.82 -14.30
N VAL A 3 -10.68 -5.11 -14.06
CA VAL A 3 -9.56 -5.93 -13.57
C VAL A 3 -9.21 -6.96 -14.63
N THR A 4 -7.94 -7.07 -14.98
CA THR A 4 -7.43 -8.03 -15.96
C THR A 4 -6.15 -8.66 -15.43
N THR A 5 -5.65 -9.67 -16.12
CA THR A 5 -4.31 -10.23 -15.88
C THR A 5 -3.26 -9.55 -16.75
N ALA A 6 -1.98 -9.78 -16.44
CA ALA A 6 -0.89 -9.55 -17.39
C ALA A 6 -1.08 -10.40 -18.68
N GLY A 7 -0.35 -10.04 -19.75
CA GLY A 7 -0.44 -10.74 -21.05
C GLY A 7 -0.20 -12.25 -20.94
N ARG A 8 0.93 -12.63 -20.31
CA ARG A 8 1.13 -14.01 -19.85
C ARG A 8 0.33 -14.23 -18.56
N THR A 9 -0.58 -15.18 -18.59
CA THR A 9 -1.46 -15.51 -17.46
C THR A 9 -1.57 -17.02 -17.24
N ASN A 10 -2.06 -17.42 -16.08
CA ASN A 10 -2.40 -18.79 -15.73
C ASN A 10 -3.75 -18.82 -14.98
N LYS A 11 -4.20 -20.01 -14.57
CA LYS A 11 -5.47 -20.17 -13.86
C LYS A 11 -5.48 -19.41 -12.53
N GLU A 12 -4.41 -19.51 -11.75
CA GLU A 12 -4.29 -18.85 -10.44
C GLU A 12 -4.40 -17.32 -10.56
N MET A 13 -3.68 -16.70 -11.51
CA MET A 13 -3.77 -15.27 -11.78
C MET A 13 -5.15 -14.85 -12.25
N THR A 14 -5.83 -15.69 -13.04
CA THR A 14 -7.19 -15.42 -13.51
C THR A 14 -8.20 -15.48 -12.37
N ASP A 15 -8.09 -16.47 -11.50
CA ASP A 15 -8.97 -16.62 -10.34
C ASP A 15 -8.72 -15.50 -9.33
N TYR A 16 -7.45 -15.12 -9.10
CA TYR A 16 -7.10 -13.96 -8.28
C TYR A 16 -7.64 -12.66 -8.88
N ALA A 17 -7.52 -12.44 -10.20
CA ALA A 17 -8.09 -11.25 -10.85
C ALA A 17 -9.61 -11.15 -10.72
N LYS A 18 -10.33 -12.27 -10.73
CA LYS A 18 -11.78 -12.27 -10.45
C LYS A 18 -12.09 -11.94 -8.99
N GLN A 19 -11.29 -12.45 -8.06
CA GLN A 19 -11.41 -12.12 -6.65
C GLN A 19 -11.19 -10.61 -6.42
N VAL A 20 -10.10 -10.05 -6.94
CA VAL A 20 -9.82 -8.60 -6.86
C VAL A 20 -10.96 -7.79 -7.47
N ALA A 21 -11.51 -8.22 -8.61
CA ALA A 21 -12.67 -7.57 -9.22
C ALA A 21 -13.89 -7.56 -8.28
N ALA A 22 -14.17 -8.68 -7.61
CA ALA A 22 -15.29 -8.77 -6.68
C ALA A 22 -15.07 -7.89 -5.44
N GLU A 23 -13.87 -7.89 -4.86
CA GLU A 23 -13.52 -7.10 -3.67
C GLU A 23 -13.59 -5.59 -3.94
N LEU A 24 -13.24 -5.15 -5.16
CA LEU A 24 -13.24 -3.74 -5.56
C LEU A 24 -14.49 -3.32 -6.36
N ASN A 25 -15.54 -4.15 -6.36
CA ASN A 25 -16.77 -3.92 -7.13
C ASN A 25 -16.52 -3.57 -8.62
N GLY A 26 -15.45 -4.14 -9.19
CA GLY A 26 -15.02 -3.99 -10.57
C GLY A 26 -15.51 -5.11 -11.49
N SER A 27 -15.10 -5.05 -12.76
CA SER A 27 -15.42 -6.08 -13.75
C SER A 27 -14.16 -6.80 -14.22
N PHE A 28 -14.16 -8.14 -14.13
CA PHE A 28 -13.08 -8.93 -14.70
C PHE A 28 -13.16 -8.97 -16.23
N VAL A 29 -12.08 -8.62 -16.91
CA VAL A 29 -11.92 -8.66 -18.36
C VAL A 29 -10.75 -9.57 -18.71
N LYS A 30 -10.95 -10.49 -19.65
CA LYS A 30 -9.85 -11.32 -20.17
C LYS A 30 -8.90 -10.45 -21.00
N ARG A 31 -7.60 -10.54 -20.70
CA ARG A 31 -6.56 -9.72 -21.36
C ARG A 31 -6.46 -9.96 -22.86
N ASN A 32 -6.46 -11.23 -23.30
CA ASN A 32 -6.33 -11.64 -24.71
C ASN A 32 -5.22 -10.90 -25.49
N ASP A 33 -4.07 -10.63 -24.85
CA ASP A 33 -2.95 -9.85 -25.40
C ASP A 33 -3.28 -8.42 -25.88
N ILE A 34 -4.48 -7.91 -25.60
CA ILE A 34 -4.86 -6.52 -25.84
C ILE A 34 -3.98 -5.64 -24.95
N PRO A 35 -3.29 -4.58 -25.43
CA PRO A 35 -2.48 -3.69 -24.60
C PRO A 35 -3.34 -2.77 -23.69
N VAL A 36 -2.74 -2.11 -22.67
CA VAL A 36 -3.53 -1.36 -21.67
C VAL A 36 -4.25 -0.17 -22.31
N HIS A 37 -3.58 0.60 -23.17
CA HIS A 37 -4.21 1.73 -23.85
C HIS A 37 -5.45 1.32 -24.68
N LYS A 38 -5.46 0.12 -25.28
CA LYS A 38 -6.65 -0.40 -25.98
C LYS A 38 -7.79 -0.77 -25.03
N LEU A 39 -7.47 -1.23 -23.83
CA LEU A 39 -8.50 -1.41 -22.80
C LEU A 39 -9.04 -0.06 -22.31
N HIS A 40 -8.20 0.96 -22.18
CA HIS A 40 -8.68 2.32 -21.86
C HIS A 40 -9.62 2.86 -22.95
N GLU A 41 -9.27 2.70 -24.23
CA GLU A 41 -10.13 3.09 -25.36
C GLU A 41 -11.47 2.34 -25.34
N GLN A 42 -11.47 1.05 -25.00
CA GLN A 42 -12.67 0.21 -25.06
C GLN A 42 -13.60 0.38 -23.85
N TYR A 43 -13.04 0.50 -22.65
CA TYR A 43 -13.81 0.47 -21.41
C TYR A 43 -13.93 1.82 -20.73
N GLU A 44 -13.11 2.80 -21.11
CA GLU A 44 -13.17 4.16 -20.57
C GLU A 44 -13.02 4.25 -19.04
N GLN A 45 -12.26 3.33 -18.44
CA GLN A 45 -12.09 3.17 -17.00
C GLN A 45 -10.62 2.92 -16.64
N ASP A 46 -10.26 3.08 -15.37
CA ASP A 46 -9.00 2.58 -14.83
C ASP A 46 -8.87 1.07 -15.04
N VAL A 47 -7.63 0.60 -15.21
CA VAL A 47 -7.32 -0.81 -15.48
C VAL A 47 -6.40 -1.33 -14.38
N LEU A 48 -6.90 -2.24 -13.56
CA LEU A 48 -6.09 -2.96 -12.59
C LEU A 48 -5.59 -4.27 -13.21
N VAL A 49 -4.28 -4.45 -13.21
CA VAL A 49 -3.58 -5.58 -13.80
C VAL A 49 -3.01 -6.46 -12.69
N VAL A 50 -3.48 -7.70 -12.64
CA VAL A 50 -2.91 -8.77 -11.81
C VAL A 50 -1.71 -9.36 -12.54
N GLY A 51 -0.53 -9.08 -12.04
CA GLY A 51 0.73 -9.69 -12.46
C GLY A 51 1.11 -10.90 -11.60
N LYS A 52 2.21 -11.56 -11.96
CA LYS A 52 2.74 -12.71 -11.20
C LYS A 52 3.14 -12.34 -9.76
N ASN A 53 3.72 -11.15 -9.59
CA ASN A 53 4.36 -10.74 -8.33
C ASN A 53 3.75 -9.45 -7.74
N ARG A 54 2.81 -8.80 -8.43
CA ARG A 54 2.25 -7.52 -7.98
C ARG A 54 0.91 -7.21 -8.63
N LEU A 55 0.14 -6.37 -7.96
CA LEU A 55 -0.98 -5.63 -8.53
C LEU A 55 -0.48 -4.27 -9.04
N ALA A 56 -0.97 -3.85 -10.20
CA ALA A 56 -0.67 -2.55 -10.76
C ALA A 56 -1.94 -1.91 -11.32
N ILE A 57 -2.23 -0.66 -10.95
CA ILE A 57 -3.33 0.11 -11.55
C ILE A 57 -2.78 1.06 -12.59
N TYR A 58 -3.48 1.15 -13.72
CA TYR A 58 -3.23 2.07 -14.81
C TYR A 58 -4.43 3.02 -14.88
N PRO A 59 -4.31 4.24 -14.33
CA PRO A 59 -5.38 5.22 -14.41
C PRO A 59 -5.76 5.55 -15.86
N LYS A 60 -7.03 5.84 -16.11
CA LYS A 60 -7.51 6.22 -17.44
C LYS A 60 -6.72 7.42 -17.96
N GLY A 61 -6.23 7.33 -19.19
CA GLY A 61 -5.56 8.44 -19.87
C GLY A 61 -4.06 8.52 -19.63
N THR A 62 -3.47 7.55 -18.94
CA THR A 62 -2.01 7.39 -18.80
C THR A 62 -1.59 5.94 -19.00
N GLU A 63 -0.41 5.71 -19.56
CA GLU A 63 0.22 4.39 -19.57
C GLU A 63 1.07 4.13 -18.32
N GLU A 64 1.22 5.13 -17.45
CA GLU A 64 1.94 4.99 -16.20
C GLU A 64 1.14 4.15 -15.20
N SER A 65 1.81 3.18 -14.59
CA SER A 65 1.21 2.32 -13.59
C SER A 65 1.62 2.71 -12.18
N PHE A 66 0.68 2.60 -11.26
CA PHE A 66 0.95 2.64 -9.83
C PHE A 66 0.89 1.22 -9.25
N PHE A 67 1.88 0.85 -8.43
CA PHE A 67 1.97 -0.45 -7.77
C PHE A 67 2.75 -0.29 -6.45
N PHE A 68 2.57 -1.24 -5.52
CA PHE A 68 3.33 -1.24 -4.27
C PHE A 68 4.83 -1.50 -4.50
N HIS A 69 5.66 -0.67 -3.89
CA HIS A 69 7.09 -0.88 -3.75
C HIS A 69 7.52 -0.23 -2.42
N PRO A 70 8.34 -0.89 -1.59
CA PRO A 70 8.72 -0.37 -0.26
C PRO A 70 9.63 0.88 -0.32
N ASN A 71 9.99 1.34 -1.52
CA ASN A 71 10.71 2.58 -1.79
C ASN A 71 11.91 2.79 -0.86
N SER A 72 11.97 3.94 -0.18
CA SER A 72 13.08 4.27 0.70
C SER A 72 13.08 3.51 2.02
N ALA A 73 11.94 2.94 2.44
CA ALA A 73 11.84 2.19 3.68
C ALA A 73 12.87 1.06 3.76
N MET A 74 13.13 0.34 2.65
CA MET A 74 14.10 -0.75 2.64
C MET A 74 15.48 -0.33 3.12
N PHE A 75 16.01 0.81 2.63
CA PHE A 75 17.34 1.26 3.04
C PHE A 75 17.30 1.97 4.40
N ARG A 76 16.19 2.63 4.75
CA ARG A 76 15.98 3.28 6.04
C ARG A 76 15.94 2.27 7.18
N VAL A 77 15.16 1.20 7.04
CA VAL A 77 15.13 0.11 8.02
C VAL A 77 16.48 -0.58 8.11
N LYS A 78 17.16 -0.87 6.99
CA LYS A 78 18.52 -1.44 7.03
C LYS A 78 19.53 -0.54 7.77
N ARG A 79 19.40 0.79 7.70
CA ARG A 79 20.22 1.74 8.46
C ARG A 79 19.92 1.63 9.95
N LEU A 80 18.64 1.60 10.33
CA LEU A 80 18.22 1.42 11.72
C LEU A 80 18.70 0.09 12.29
N MET A 81 18.67 -1.01 11.52
CA MET A 81 19.24 -2.30 11.91
C MET A 81 20.74 -2.24 12.22
N ARG A 82 21.48 -1.28 11.65
CA ARG A 82 22.90 -1.03 11.94
C ARG A 82 23.12 -0.03 13.08
N GLY A 83 22.06 0.44 13.73
CA GLY A 83 22.11 1.46 14.78
C GLY A 83 22.34 2.88 14.24
N GLU A 84 22.14 3.10 12.94
CA GLU A 84 22.20 4.45 12.36
C GLU A 84 20.89 5.24 12.63
N HIS A 85 20.93 6.53 12.33
CA HIS A 85 19.80 7.43 12.57
C HIS A 85 18.84 7.53 11.38
N ASP A 86 17.55 7.73 11.69
CA ASP A 86 16.51 8.09 10.73
C ASP A 86 15.79 9.37 11.21
N PRO A 87 15.69 10.43 10.38
CA PRO A 87 15.09 11.71 10.80
C PRO A 87 13.62 11.61 11.24
N PHE A 88 12.84 10.72 10.61
CA PHE A 88 11.45 10.50 11.01
C PHE A 88 11.39 9.92 12.41
N VAL A 89 12.19 8.89 12.70
CA VAL A 89 12.27 8.27 14.05
C VAL A 89 12.74 9.28 15.11
N GLN A 90 13.69 10.16 14.77
CA GLN A 90 14.13 11.23 15.68
C GLN A 90 13.01 12.24 15.98
N ALA A 91 12.23 12.62 14.97
CA ALA A 91 11.14 13.58 15.12
C ALA A 91 9.96 13.00 15.91
N THR A 92 9.65 11.72 15.69
CA THR A 92 8.51 11.05 16.33
C THR A 92 8.84 10.46 17.69
N GLN A 93 10.13 10.26 18.02
CA GLN A 93 10.59 9.62 19.26
C GLN A 93 9.92 8.26 19.49
N LEU A 94 9.70 7.50 18.41
CA LEU A 94 9.02 6.22 18.51
C LEU A 94 9.85 5.22 19.32
N GLU A 95 9.14 4.49 20.17
CA GLU A 95 9.67 3.39 20.98
C GLU A 95 8.87 2.11 20.74
N SER A 96 9.45 0.97 21.13
CA SER A 96 8.77 -0.31 21.07
C SER A 96 7.46 -0.28 21.87
N GLY A 97 6.39 -0.84 21.32
CA GLY A 97 5.07 -0.89 21.96
C GLY A 97 4.16 0.30 21.65
N MET A 98 4.68 1.36 21.03
CA MET A 98 3.86 2.54 20.70
C MET A 98 2.85 2.27 19.57
N THR A 99 1.81 3.08 19.56
CA THR A 99 0.72 3.09 18.59
C THR A 99 0.82 4.31 17.68
N VAL A 100 0.82 4.07 16.37
CA VAL A 100 1.01 5.11 15.34
C VAL A 100 -0.19 5.14 14.41
N LEU A 101 -0.70 6.34 14.15
CA LEU A 101 -1.68 6.62 13.11
C LEU A 101 -1.04 7.45 12.00
N ASP A 102 -0.80 6.84 10.85
CA ASP A 102 -0.40 7.53 9.62
C ASP A 102 -1.67 7.95 8.86
N CYS A 103 -1.96 9.25 8.86
CA CYS A 103 -3.16 9.81 8.23
C CYS A 103 -3.03 9.97 6.70
N THR A 104 -1.84 9.72 6.15
CA THR A 104 -1.48 9.97 4.75
C THR A 104 -0.60 8.84 4.26
N LEU A 105 -1.11 7.59 4.38
CA LEU A 105 -0.31 6.38 4.18
C LEU A 105 0.51 6.42 2.89
N GLY A 106 -0.11 6.84 1.78
CA GLY A 106 0.56 7.01 0.50
C GLY A 106 1.30 5.75 0.08
N MET A 107 2.63 5.80 0.01
CA MET A 107 3.49 4.67 -0.34
C MET A 107 3.94 3.80 0.86
N ALA A 108 3.40 4.09 2.05
CA ALA A 108 3.71 3.45 3.32
C ALA A 108 5.17 3.52 3.78
N SER A 109 6.01 4.38 3.18
CA SER A 109 7.44 4.38 3.49
C SER A 109 7.74 4.68 4.96
N ASP A 110 7.11 5.69 5.54
CA ASP A 110 7.27 6.03 6.96
C ASP A 110 6.54 5.04 7.86
N SER A 111 5.36 4.57 7.46
CA SER A 111 4.64 3.50 8.15
C SER A 111 5.47 2.21 8.31
N ILE A 112 6.26 1.81 7.31
CA ILE A 112 7.16 0.65 7.40
C ILE A 112 8.28 0.91 8.41
N VAL A 113 8.86 2.11 8.40
CA VAL A 113 9.88 2.50 9.38
C VAL A 113 9.29 2.52 10.79
N ALA A 114 8.10 3.10 10.98
CA ALA A 114 7.38 3.09 12.24
C ALA A 114 7.12 1.67 12.72
N SER A 115 6.61 0.79 11.85
CA SER A 115 6.28 -0.61 12.18
C SER A 115 7.51 -1.43 12.57
N TYR A 116 8.67 -1.10 12.00
CA TYR A 116 9.94 -1.68 12.42
C TYR A 116 10.32 -1.22 13.85
N ILE A 117 10.21 0.07 14.16
CA ILE A 117 10.59 0.62 15.47
C ILE A 117 9.64 0.18 16.59
N VAL A 118 8.33 0.27 16.38
CA VAL A 118 7.35 -0.07 17.42
C VAL A 118 7.29 -1.59 17.67
N GLY A 119 7.71 -2.39 16.68
CA GLY A 119 7.83 -3.84 16.79
C GLY A 119 6.49 -4.56 16.95
N GLU A 120 6.54 -5.82 17.36
CA GLU A 120 5.38 -6.70 17.49
C GLU A 120 4.41 -6.31 18.61
N SER A 121 4.92 -5.63 19.65
CA SER A 121 4.11 -5.11 20.76
C SER A 121 3.40 -3.80 20.42
N GLY A 122 3.82 -3.13 19.35
CA GLY A 122 3.23 -1.88 18.90
C GLY A 122 2.20 -2.06 17.79
N LYS A 123 1.70 -0.95 17.27
CA LYS A 123 0.71 -0.96 16.18
C LYS A 123 0.88 0.24 15.26
N VAL A 124 0.81 0.00 13.95
CA VAL A 124 0.72 1.07 12.95
C VAL A 124 -0.58 0.92 12.18
N THR A 125 -1.40 1.97 12.17
CA THR A 125 -2.59 2.09 11.33
C THR A 125 -2.33 3.15 10.26
N GLY A 126 -2.45 2.78 8.99
CA GLY A 126 -2.32 3.66 7.84
C GLY A 126 -3.65 3.98 7.19
N LEU A 127 -3.96 5.25 6.98
CA LEU A 127 -5.19 5.71 6.33
C LEU A 127 -4.93 6.12 4.89
N GLU A 128 -5.74 5.62 3.97
CA GLU A 128 -5.74 6.03 2.57
C GLU A 128 -7.18 6.24 2.10
N GLY A 129 -7.47 7.43 1.56
CA GLY A 129 -8.82 7.78 1.11
C GLY A 129 -9.20 7.10 -0.20
N ASN A 130 -8.22 6.89 -1.10
CA ASN A 130 -8.46 6.25 -2.39
C ASN A 130 -8.55 4.72 -2.26
N GLU A 131 -9.71 4.15 -2.60
CA GLU A 131 -9.99 2.71 -2.48
C GLU A 131 -8.95 1.83 -3.19
N TYR A 132 -8.54 2.20 -4.40
CA TYR A 132 -7.62 1.39 -5.19
C TYR A 132 -6.20 1.48 -4.64
N MET A 133 -5.77 2.66 -4.17
CA MET A 133 -4.47 2.82 -3.53
C MET A 133 -4.41 2.06 -2.21
N ALA A 134 -5.44 2.19 -1.36
CA ALA A 134 -5.53 1.46 -0.09
C ALA A 134 -5.40 -0.06 -0.32
N TYR A 135 -6.15 -0.58 -1.29
CA TYR A 135 -6.11 -2.00 -1.64
C TYR A 135 -4.75 -2.46 -2.16
N ILE A 136 -4.13 -1.69 -3.06
CA ILE A 136 -2.80 -2.02 -3.61
C ILE A 136 -1.73 -1.96 -2.51
N MET A 137 -1.79 -0.97 -1.62
CA MET A 137 -0.85 -0.86 -0.49
C MET A 137 -1.04 -2.02 0.47
N GLU A 138 -2.27 -2.31 0.90
CA GLU A 138 -2.56 -3.40 1.82
C GLU A 138 -2.08 -4.75 1.26
N ASN A 139 -2.41 -5.04 0.01
CA ASN A 139 -2.00 -6.28 -0.64
C ASN A 139 -0.48 -6.35 -0.82
N GLY A 140 0.13 -5.24 -1.21
CA GLY A 140 1.58 -5.13 -1.36
C GLY A 140 2.33 -5.36 -0.05
N LEU A 141 1.91 -4.71 1.03
CA LEU A 141 2.50 -4.86 2.36
C LEU A 141 2.39 -6.31 2.88
N LYS A 142 1.28 -6.99 2.61
CA LYS A 142 1.07 -8.38 3.04
C LYS A 142 1.83 -9.42 2.21
N THR A 143 2.03 -9.15 0.92
CA THR A 143 2.57 -10.15 -0.04
C THR A 143 4.00 -9.89 -0.46
N TRP A 144 4.55 -8.71 -0.15
CA TRP A 144 5.95 -8.42 -0.44
C TRP A 144 6.86 -9.40 0.29
N SER A 145 7.85 -9.88 -0.45
CA SER A 145 8.89 -10.74 0.09
C SER A 145 10.24 -10.19 -0.36
N SER A 146 11.09 -9.92 0.62
CA SER A 146 12.47 -9.51 0.44
C SER A 146 13.42 -10.60 0.95
N SER A 147 14.71 -10.33 0.95
CA SER A 147 15.71 -11.22 1.56
C SER A 147 15.92 -10.95 3.06
N VAL A 148 15.09 -10.09 3.68
CA VAL A 148 15.24 -9.63 5.08
C VAL A 148 13.89 -9.76 5.77
N SER A 149 13.74 -10.82 6.57
CA SER A 149 12.46 -11.17 7.20
C SER A 149 11.95 -10.08 8.12
N GLU A 150 12.83 -9.36 8.83
CA GLU A 150 12.44 -8.30 9.75
C GLU A 150 11.72 -7.14 9.05
N ILE A 151 12.05 -6.88 7.78
CA ILE A 151 11.37 -5.86 6.98
C ILE A 151 10.02 -6.38 6.48
N ASP A 152 9.98 -7.63 6.02
CA ASP A 152 8.75 -8.29 5.56
C ASP A 152 7.72 -8.36 6.69
N GLU A 153 8.14 -8.77 7.89
CA GLU A 153 7.31 -8.79 9.09
C GLU A 153 6.84 -7.39 9.49
N ALA A 154 7.70 -6.37 9.38
CA ALA A 154 7.29 -4.98 9.62
C ALA A 154 6.22 -4.50 8.64
N MET A 155 6.32 -4.85 7.36
CA MET A 155 5.28 -4.54 6.38
C MET A 155 3.96 -5.25 6.71
N GLN A 156 4.01 -6.54 7.04
CA GLN A 156 2.84 -7.38 7.29
C GLN A 156 2.02 -6.96 8.53
N ARG A 157 2.64 -6.27 9.49
CA ARG A 157 1.96 -5.76 10.71
C ARG A 157 1.14 -4.49 10.49
N ILE A 158 1.30 -3.80 9.36
CA ILE A 158 0.62 -2.52 9.11
C ILE A 158 -0.87 -2.76 8.81
N ASP A 159 -1.73 -2.09 9.57
CA ASP A 159 -3.18 -2.11 9.41
C ASP A 159 -3.60 -0.97 8.47
N VAL A 160 -3.92 -1.28 7.22
CA VAL A 160 -4.37 -0.30 6.22
C VAL A 160 -5.89 -0.15 6.31
N LYS A 161 -6.37 1.09 6.37
CA LYS A 161 -7.80 1.43 6.36
C LYS A 161 -8.13 2.36 5.21
N GLN A 162 -9.07 1.93 4.38
CA GLN A 162 -9.66 2.77 3.34
C GLN A 162 -10.62 3.77 4.00
N THR A 163 -10.16 5.00 4.21
CA THR A 163 -10.96 6.07 4.81
C THR A 163 -10.25 7.41 4.70
N GLU A 164 -11.02 8.49 4.65
CA GLU A 164 -10.50 9.85 4.77
C GLU A 164 -10.06 10.13 6.21
N HIS A 165 -8.83 10.64 6.38
CA HIS A 165 -8.25 10.87 7.70
C HIS A 165 -9.11 11.76 8.60
N TYR A 166 -9.72 12.81 8.06
CA TYR A 166 -10.59 13.70 8.82
C TYR A 166 -11.82 12.97 9.40
N ALA A 167 -12.42 12.06 8.62
CA ALA A 167 -13.57 11.27 9.07
C ALA A 167 -13.16 10.24 10.12
N PHE A 168 -11.98 9.63 9.97
CA PHE A 168 -11.44 8.67 10.93
C PHE A 168 -11.08 9.34 12.27
N LEU A 169 -10.35 10.47 12.23
CA LEU A 169 -9.93 11.21 13.43
C LEU A 169 -11.11 11.65 14.30
N LYS A 170 -12.25 12.01 13.69
CA LYS A 170 -13.49 12.33 14.42
C LYS A 170 -14.08 11.16 15.20
N GLN A 171 -13.75 9.92 14.83
CA GLN A 171 -14.26 8.71 15.45
C GLN A 171 -13.28 8.12 16.47
N CYS A 172 -12.03 8.58 16.47
CA CYS A 172 -11.02 8.16 17.43
C CYS A 172 -11.41 8.62 18.84
N GLY A 173 -11.17 7.74 19.82
CA GLY A 173 -11.24 8.13 21.22
C GLY A 173 -10.02 8.96 21.63
N ASP A 174 -10.15 9.66 22.76
CA ASP A 174 -9.04 10.41 23.34
C ASP A 174 -7.86 9.48 23.66
N ASN A 175 -6.63 9.95 23.42
CA ASN A 175 -5.39 9.23 23.72
C ASN A 175 -5.30 7.81 23.13
N SER A 176 -5.93 7.56 21.97
CA SER A 176 -5.94 6.23 21.34
C SER A 176 -4.68 5.91 20.51
N TYR A 177 -3.83 6.90 20.27
CA TYR A 177 -2.57 6.78 19.53
C TYR A 177 -1.49 7.60 20.22
N ASP A 178 -0.27 7.06 20.30
CA ASP A 178 0.90 7.76 20.85
C ASP A 178 1.45 8.80 19.86
N VAL A 179 1.38 8.48 18.55
CA VAL A 179 1.81 9.37 17.47
C VAL A 179 0.76 9.44 16.37
N VAL A 180 0.41 10.66 15.96
CA VAL A 180 -0.40 10.94 14.76
C VAL A 180 0.49 11.65 13.74
N TYR A 181 0.68 11.03 12.57
CA TYR A 181 1.57 11.50 11.52
C TYR A 181 0.78 11.98 10.30
N LEU A 182 1.19 13.12 9.73
CA LEU A 182 0.66 13.68 8.49
C LEU A 182 1.82 14.13 7.59
N ASP A 183 1.91 13.55 6.41
CA ASP A 183 2.79 13.93 5.31
C ASP A 183 1.96 14.01 4.01
N PRO A 184 1.12 15.05 3.88
CA PRO A 184 0.26 15.17 2.71
C PRO A 184 1.12 15.39 1.46
N MET A 185 0.81 14.66 0.38
CA MET A 185 1.43 14.91 -0.92
C MET A 185 1.24 16.38 -1.31
N VAL A 186 2.35 17.13 -1.37
CA VAL A 186 2.34 18.51 -1.84
C VAL A 186 2.12 18.46 -3.35
N ARG A 187 0.99 18.99 -3.82
CA ARG A 187 0.77 19.15 -5.26
C ARG A 187 1.70 20.28 -5.75
N PRO A 188 2.43 20.10 -6.86
CA PRO A 188 3.17 21.19 -7.49
C PRO A 188 2.24 22.28 -8.03
#